data_AF-A0A9W3JPW8-F1
#
_entry.id   AF-A0A9W3JPW8-F1
#
_cell.length_a   1.000
_cell.length_b   1.000
_cell.length_c   1.000
_cell.angle_alpha   90.00
_cell.angle_beta   90.00
_cell.angle_gamma   90.00
#
_symmetry.space_group_name_H-M   'P 1'
#
loop_
_entity.id
_entity.type
_entity.pdbx_description
1 polymer ?
#
loop_
_entity_poly.entity_id
_entity_poly.type
_entity_poly.pdbx_seq_one_letter_code
_entity_poly.pdbx_strand_id
1 'polypeptide(L)'
;MKLRISSRDSRNNRVELIATVGVEGITEISQVLFRIFLDNIEIFNTQVGIESTNSEQFYVQTFQATDQNVSSGTHEYSLTVENLISSASTEVAGPLSFSALAIGQERKYC
;
A
#
# COMPACT_ATOMS: atom_id res chain seq x y z
N MET A 1 -7.18 -0.37 -7.36
CA MET A 1 -7.55 -1.80 -7.29
C MET A 1 -8.98 -1.90 -6.76
N LYS A 2 -9.85 -2.70 -7.38
CA LYS A 2 -11.23 -2.87 -6.90
C LYS A 2 -11.38 -4.22 -6.19
N LEU A 3 -11.98 -4.20 -5.01
CA LEU A 3 -12.30 -5.39 -4.21
C LEU A 3 -13.80 -5.39 -3.90
N ARG A 4 -14.46 -6.55 -3.99
CA ARG A 4 -15.87 -6.67 -3.64
C ARG A 4 -16.04 -7.49 -2.36
N ILE A 5 -16.69 -6.89 -1.37
CA ILE A 5 -17.13 -7.57 -0.15
C ILE A 5 -18.58 -8.00 -0.33
N SER A 6 -18.85 -9.28 -0.09
CA SER A 6 -20.20 -9.81 -0.14
C SER A 6 -21.02 -9.33 1.06
N SER A 7 -22.35 -9.24 0.92
CA SER A 7 -23.22 -8.93 2.07
C SER A 7 -23.08 -9.95 3.21
N ARG A 8 -22.75 -11.20 2.88
CA ARG A 8 -22.57 -12.29 3.86
C ARG A 8 -21.30 -12.13 4.69
N ASP A 9 -20.29 -11.48 4.14
CA ASP A 9 -18.98 -11.28 4.76
C ASP A 9 -18.80 -9.84 5.24
N SER A 10 -19.88 -9.07 5.40
CA SER A 10 -19.84 -7.63 5.71
C SER A 10 -19.65 -7.30 7.19
N ARG A 11 -19.53 -8.31 8.04
CA ARG A 11 -19.35 -8.17 9.50
C ARG A 11 -18.15 -8.97 9.93
N ASN A 12 -17.29 -8.36 10.75
CA ASN A 12 -16.10 -9.01 11.31
C ASN A 12 -15.23 -9.67 10.22
N ASN A 13 -15.03 -8.94 9.13
CA ASN A 13 -14.08 -9.28 8.09
C ASN A 13 -12.81 -8.45 8.25
N ARG A 14 -11.79 -8.81 7.49
CA ARG A 14 -10.65 -7.95 7.26
C ARG A 14 -10.19 -8.05 5.81
N VAL A 15 -9.53 -7.01 5.34
CA VAL A 15 -8.78 -7.02 4.09
C VAL A 15 -7.31 -6.87 4.44
N GLU A 16 -6.53 -7.87 4.09
CA GLU A 16 -5.07 -7.83 4.20
C GLU A 16 -4.50 -7.25 2.91
N LEU A 17 -3.75 -6.16 3.04
CA LEU A 17 -3.14 -5.43 1.93
C LEU A 17 -1.63 -5.63 1.98
N ILE A 18 -1.03 -5.96 0.85
CA ILE A 18 0.42 -6.06 0.70
C ILE A 18 0.82 -5.25 -0.52
N ALA A 19 1.78 -4.35 -0.33
CA ALA A 19 2.37 -3.59 -1.41
C ALA A 19 3.89 -3.80 -1.43
N THR A 20 4.44 -3.96 -2.63
CA THR A 20 5.87 -3.97 -2.88
C THR A 20 6.17 -2.96 -3.98
N VAL A 21 7.06 -2.01 -3.70
CA VAL A 21 7.48 -0.97 -4.64
C VAL A 21 8.99 -0.93 -4.69
N GLY A 22 9.54 -1.15 -5.88
CA GLY A 22 10.93 -0.84 -6.19
C GLY A 22 11.08 0.64 -6.50
N VAL A 23 12.02 1.29 -5.82
CA VAL A 23 12.33 2.71 -5.97
C VAL A 23 13.82 2.90 -6.23
N GLU A 24 14.12 3.85 -7.10
CA GLU A 24 15.48 4.27 -7.42
C GLU A 24 15.71 5.71 -6.94
N GLY A 25 16.78 5.95 -6.19
CA GLY A 25 17.20 7.30 -5.81
C GLY A 25 18.04 7.96 -6.89
N ILE A 26 17.59 9.10 -7.40
CA ILE A 26 18.24 9.79 -8.52
C ILE A 26 19.16 10.91 -8.00
N THR A 27 18.67 11.77 -7.09
CA THR A 27 19.47 12.85 -6.49
C THR A 27 19.24 13.00 -5.00
N GLU A 28 20.30 13.32 -4.25
CA GLU A 28 20.29 13.51 -2.79
C GLU A 28 19.61 12.34 -2.05
N ILE A 29 19.11 12.59 -0.83
CA ILE A 29 18.36 11.60 -0.04
C ILE A 29 16.89 12.00 -0.05
N SER A 30 16.09 11.34 -0.87
CA SER A 30 14.64 11.61 -0.96
C SER A 30 13.89 11.10 0.26
N GLN A 31 12.78 11.75 0.59
CA GLN A 31 11.86 11.33 1.65
C GLN A 31 10.57 10.85 1.00
N VAL A 32 10.47 9.55 0.80
CA VAL A 32 9.37 8.93 0.04
C VAL A 32 8.26 8.50 0.99
N LEU A 33 7.06 9.01 0.77
CA LEU A 33 5.85 8.66 1.50
C LEU A 33 4.96 7.74 0.68
N PHE A 34 4.71 6.56 1.22
CA PHE A 34 3.76 5.59 0.70
C PHE A 34 2.44 5.74 1.44
N ARG A 35 1.32 5.83 0.73
CA ARG A 35 -0.02 5.89 1.33
C ARG A 35 -0.97 4.92 0.66
N ILE A 36 -1.79 4.24 1.46
CA ILE A 36 -2.91 3.44 0.96
C ILE A 36 -4.20 4.14 1.32
N PHE A 37 -5.10 4.25 0.35
CA PHE A 37 -6.44 4.79 0.51
C PHE A 37 -7.50 3.73 0.26
N LEU A 38 -8.58 3.78 1.03
CA LEU A 38 -9.86 3.13 0.75
C LEU A 38 -10.86 4.21 0.35
N ASP A 39 -11.39 4.17 -0.86
CA ASP A 39 -12.40 5.12 -1.35
C ASP A 39 -12.01 6.60 -1.09
N ASN A 40 -10.73 6.92 -1.31
CA ASN A 40 -10.07 8.22 -1.07
C ASN A 40 -9.83 8.60 0.41
N ILE A 41 -10.11 7.72 1.36
CA ILE A 41 -9.78 7.89 2.77
C ILE A 41 -8.43 7.20 3.04
N GLU A 42 -7.45 7.93 3.56
CA GLU A 42 -6.16 7.34 3.94
C GLU A 42 -6.37 6.35 5.09
N ILE A 43 -5.90 5.11 4.92
CA ILE A 43 -5.99 4.04 5.94
C ILE A 43 -4.62 3.57 6.43
N PHE A 44 -3.56 3.91 5.71
CA PHE A 44 -2.19 3.55 6.05
C PHE A 44 -1.20 4.51 5.39
N ASN A 45 -0.12 4.83 6.08
CA ASN A 45 1.05 5.48 5.50
C ASN A 45 2.36 4.99 6.12
N THR A 46 3.46 5.11 5.37
CA THR A 46 4.83 4.92 5.87
C THR A 46 5.82 5.75 5.06
N GLN A 47 6.89 6.22 5.70
CA GLN A 47 7.92 7.06 5.09
C GLN A 47 9.28 6.37 5.11
N VAL A 48 10.03 6.48 4.01
CA VAL A 48 11.38 5.92 3.88
C VAL A 48 12.34 6.94 3.26
N GLY A 49 13.56 7.00 3.79
CA GLY A 49 14.68 7.72 3.17
C GLY A 49 15.33 6.88 2.06
N ILE A 50 15.51 7.45 0.87
CA ILE A 50 16.09 6.77 -0.30
C ILE A 50 17.34 7.53 -0.74
N GLU A 51 18.50 6.89 -0.65
CA GLU A 51 19.78 7.47 -1.06
C GLU A 51 19.98 7.36 -2.59
N SER A 52 20.91 8.13 -3.14
CA SER A 52 21.18 8.21 -4.60
C SER A 52 22.65 7.96 -4.94
N THR A 53 22.96 7.84 -6.26
CA THR A 53 24.24 7.80 -7.05
C THR A 53 25.60 7.50 -6.37
N ASN A 54 25.82 7.91 -5.12
CA ASN A 54 27.01 7.64 -4.31
C ASN A 54 26.77 6.68 -3.12
N SER A 55 25.58 6.06 -3.03
CA SER A 55 25.22 5.07 -2.00
C SER A 55 24.26 4.01 -2.56
N GLU A 56 23.58 3.24 -1.69
CA GLU A 56 22.49 2.33 -2.08
C GLU A 56 21.42 3.12 -2.86
N GLN A 57 21.32 2.88 -4.17
CA GLN A 57 20.40 3.60 -5.06
C GLN A 57 19.09 2.85 -5.30
N PHE A 58 19.08 1.53 -5.16
CA PHE A 58 17.94 0.66 -5.50
C PHE A 58 17.38 0.00 -4.26
N TYR A 59 16.13 0.31 -3.93
CA TYR A 59 15.44 -0.25 -2.78
C TYR A 59 14.16 -0.96 -3.21
N VAL A 60 13.82 -2.04 -2.51
CA VAL A 60 12.53 -2.71 -2.63
C VAL A 60 11.82 -2.58 -1.29
N GLN A 61 10.77 -1.76 -1.25
CA GLN A 61 9.99 -1.53 -0.06
C GLN A 61 8.76 -2.42 -0.06
N THR A 62 8.59 -3.23 0.98
CA THR A 62 7.39 -4.04 1.19
C THR A 62 6.74 -3.67 2.51
N PHE A 63 5.44 -3.39 2.46
CA PHE A 63 4.65 -3.04 3.64
C PHE A 63 3.28 -3.71 3.58
N GLN A 64 2.71 -3.89 4.78
CA GLN A 64 1.42 -4.55 4.96
C GLN A 64 0.49 -3.63 5.77
N ALA A 65 -0.77 -3.62 5.37
CA ALA A 65 -1.84 -2.94 6.11
C ALA A 65 -3.01 -3.92 6.31
N THR A 66 -3.80 -3.69 7.35
CA THR A 66 -5.02 -4.46 7.59
C THR A 66 -6.18 -3.50 7.78
N ASP A 67 -7.20 -3.66 6.96
CA ASP A 67 -8.45 -2.92 7.04
C ASP A 67 -9.55 -3.81 7.62
N GLN A 68 -10.25 -3.34 8.64
CA GLN A 68 -11.15 -4.15 9.48
C GLN A 68 -12.59 -3.71 9.29
N ASN A 69 -13.52 -4.67 9.28
CA ASN A 69 -14.96 -4.40 9.20
C ASN A 69 -15.37 -3.59 7.95
N VAL A 70 -14.77 -3.93 6.81
CA VAL A 70 -15.09 -3.34 5.51
C VAL A 70 -16.54 -3.67 5.14
N SER A 71 -17.31 -2.64 4.80
CA SER A 71 -18.73 -2.78 4.46
C SER A 71 -18.94 -3.65 3.22
N SER A 72 -20.17 -4.15 3.02
CA SER A 72 -20.52 -4.80 1.75
C SER A 72 -20.52 -3.80 0.61
N GLY A 73 -20.01 -4.20 -0.55
CA GLY A 73 -19.97 -3.33 -1.72
C GLY A 73 -18.70 -3.55 -2.53
N THR A 74 -18.51 -2.68 -3.53
CA THR A 74 -17.25 -2.58 -4.26
C THR A 74 -16.49 -1.37 -3.74
N HIS A 75 -15.25 -1.63 -3.33
CA HIS A 75 -14.35 -0.66 -2.74
C HIS A 75 -13.13 -0.48 -3.63
N GLU A 76 -12.61 0.74 -3.68
CA GLU A 76 -11.38 1.07 -4.39
C GLU A 76 -10.23 1.30 -3.40
N TYR A 77 -9.23 0.43 -3.49
CA TYR A 77 -7.95 0.63 -2.83
C TYR A 77 -6.97 1.28 -3.82
N SER A 78 -6.31 2.37 -3.41
CA SER A 78 -5.24 3.00 -4.18
C SER A 78 -3.97 3.11 -3.36
N LEU A 79 -2.82 3.08 -4.04
CA LEU A 79 -1.49 3.27 -3.48
C LEU A 79 -0.88 4.49 -4.14
N THR A 80 -0.35 5.43 -3.35
CA THR A 80 0.45 6.54 -3.85
C THR A 80 1.87 6.45 -3.32
N VAL A 81 2.81 6.93 -4.14
CA VAL A 81 4.23 7.07 -3.80
C VAL A 81 4.58 8.53 -4.09
N GLU A 82 4.93 9.27 -3.06
CA GLU A 82 5.18 10.71 -3.14
C GLU A 82 6.57 11.03 -2.60
N ASN A 83 7.34 11.84 -3.31
CA ASN A 83 8.55 12.44 -2.75
C ASN A 83 8.18 13.75 -2.04
N LEU A 84 8.49 13.84 -0.74
CA LEU A 84 8.11 14.96 0.12
C LEU A 84 9.05 16.17 0.03
N ILE A 85 10.22 16.02 -0.59
CA ILE A 85 11.22 17.09 -0.67
C ILE A 85 11.59 17.41 -2.11
N SER A 86 11.57 18.69 -2.47
CA SER A 86 11.82 19.14 -3.84
C SER A 86 13.30 19.18 -4.24
N SER A 87 14.21 19.14 -3.26
CA SER A 87 15.67 19.18 -3.48
C SER A 87 16.27 17.81 -3.79
N ALA A 88 15.49 16.73 -3.68
CA ALA A 88 15.90 15.36 -3.98
C ALA A 88 14.94 14.76 -5.00
N SER A 89 15.33 13.69 -5.67
CA SER A 89 14.48 13.00 -6.63
C SER A 89 14.63 11.48 -6.55
N THR A 90 13.52 10.80 -6.76
CA THR A 90 13.39 9.34 -6.81
C THR A 90 12.36 8.96 -7.85
N GLU A 91 12.51 7.78 -8.42
CA GLU A 91 11.56 7.23 -9.37
C GLU A 91 11.11 5.82 -8.95
N VAL A 92 9.92 5.42 -9.40
CA VAL A 92 9.46 4.03 -9.28
C VAL A 92 10.11 3.22 -10.40
N ALA A 93 11.07 2.37 -10.04
CA ALA A 93 11.82 1.54 -10.99
C ALA A 93 11.27 0.09 -11.09
N GLY A 94 10.38 -0.29 -10.18
CA GLY A 94 9.80 -1.63 -10.14
C GLY A 94 10.63 -2.63 -9.31
N PRO A 95 10.02 -3.73 -8.82
CA PRO A 95 8.65 -4.18 -9.10
C PRO A 95 7.58 -3.29 -8.44
N LEU A 96 6.40 -3.21 -9.05
CA LEU A 96 5.21 -2.60 -8.44
C LEU A 96 4.14 -3.68 -8.31
N SER A 97 3.88 -4.12 -7.09
CA SER A 97 2.81 -5.05 -6.74
C SER A 97 1.93 -4.43 -5.67
N PHE A 98 0.62 -4.54 -5.84
CA PHE A 98 -0.35 -4.16 -4.83
C PHE A 98 -1.49 -5.17 -4.84
N SER A 99 -1.66 -5.89 -3.73
CA SER A 99 -2.59 -7.01 -3.61
C SER A 99 -3.48 -6.85 -2.37
N ALA A 100 -4.69 -7.40 -2.47
CA ALA A 100 -5.65 -7.48 -1.36
C ALA A 100 -6.20 -8.89 -1.22
N LEU A 101 -6.36 -9.33 0.03
CA LEU A 101 -7.08 -10.55 0.38
C LEU A 101 -8.20 -10.23 1.37
N ALA A 102 -9.45 -10.41 0.93
CA ALA A 102 -10.60 -10.33 1.81
C ALA A 102 -10.78 -11.64 2.57
N ILE A 103 -10.90 -11.56 3.90
CA ILE A 103 -11.07 -12.70 4.79
C ILE A 103 -12.31 -12.46 5.64
N GLY A 104 -13.36 -13.24 5.37
CA GLY A 104 -14.59 -13.29 6.17
C GLY A 104 -14.47 -14.24 7.36
N GLN A 105 -15.55 -14.35 8.16
CA GLN A 105 -15.58 -15.30 9.27
C GLN A 105 -15.55 -16.76 8.79
N GLU A 106 -14.78 -17.57 9.51
CA GLU A 106 -14.82 -19.03 9.38
C GLU A 106 -16.19 -19.54 9.86
N ARG A 107 -16.88 -20.34 9.03
CA ARG A 107 -18.10 -21.04 9.47
C ARG A 107 -17.70 -22.33 10.15
N LYS A 108 -17.97 -22.44 11.45
CA LYS A 108 -18.19 -23.77 12.05
C LYS A 108 -19.59 -24.21 11.63
N TYR A 109 -19.68 -25.22 10.77
CA TYR A 109 -20.94 -25.93 10.56
C TYR A 109 -21.29 -26.61 11.88
N CYS A 110 -22.38 -26.20 12.53
CA CYS A 110 -23.00 -26.93 13.62
C CYS A 110 -23.95 -27.99 13.05
#